data_AF-A0AAU2K1F8-F1
#
_entry.id   AF-A0AAU2K1F8-F1
#
_cell.length_a   1.000
_cell.length_b   1.000
_cell.length_c   1.000
_cell.angle_alpha   90.00
_cell.angle_beta   90.00
_cell.angle_gamma   90.00
#
_symmetry.space_group_name_H-M   'P 1'
#
loop_
_entity.id
_entity.type
_entity.pdbx_description
1 polymer ?
#
loop_
_entity_poly.entity_id
_entity_poly.type
_entity_poly.pdbx_seq_one_letter_code
_entity_poly.pdbx_strand_id
1 'polypeptide(L)'
;MLRSERVVKALGTGACLVSALALSAPTASATTTDISCGEIQTGVVSCLLPDGASSYDTTALLAAAQAETETSLTTTTPMVVTAYGGAGRYGSNGGGLYKGGDGGYGGKAQTVTSVSSFQTAFGNTLYYYIGQLGATSAGGRGGASTLVSGVDLTTQNPCIANFGTCTTTTLLADAAGGGGGGQGNANGNGGAGGNGGTAVSGQIISAGSTGGAGKATTGLTRTGAGGAGGSNGDGGDGGRGGSGVDSKSGTGGIDGIGGLGGPVHTGNGPNAGAEWTNNSTLFFGNAGQGGEGEWRTNGTNYGSGGGGGGGWGGGGGGGGGGEAITGGGGGGGGSWAAANTDTVASVPVISNGNIGQNGAVYVTFVSTS
;
A
#
# COMPACT_ATOMS: atom_id res chain seq x y z
N MET A 1 29.28 67.64 -12.02
CA MET A 1 29.50 66.53 -12.99
C MET A 1 30.43 65.52 -12.36
N LEU A 2 29.90 64.40 -11.88
CA LEU A 2 30.62 63.16 -11.58
C LEU A 2 29.56 62.06 -11.46
N ARG A 3 29.82 60.95 -12.16
CA ARG A 3 28.87 59.91 -12.56
C ARG A 3 28.40 59.08 -11.37
N SER A 4 27.09 58.81 -11.31
CA SER A 4 26.49 57.80 -10.44
C SER A 4 26.50 56.47 -11.19
N GLU A 5 27.31 55.52 -10.72
CA GLU A 5 27.26 54.12 -11.14
C GLU A 5 26.14 53.42 -10.36
N ARG A 6 25.08 53.01 -11.05
CA ARG A 6 24.07 52.10 -10.53
C ARG A 6 24.45 50.67 -10.93
N VAL A 7 24.80 49.88 -9.93
CA VAL A 7 24.90 48.41 -10.02
C VAL A 7 23.48 47.86 -10.22
N VAL A 8 23.19 47.35 -11.42
CA VAL A 8 21.97 46.58 -11.70
C VAL A 8 22.23 45.13 -11.29
N LYS A 9 21.68 44.72 -10.14
CA LYS A 9 21.54 43.29 -9.78
C LYS A 9 20.40 42.71 -10.62
N ALA A 10 20.77 41.96 -11.66
CA ALA A 10 19.83 41.10 -12.38
C ALA A 10 19.51 39.88 -11.49
N LEU A 11 18.31 39.87 -10.91
CA LEU A 11 17.71 38.67 -10.34
C LEU A 11 17.20 37.81 -11.50
N GLY A 12 17.94 36.76 -11.83
CA GLY A 12 17.48 35.69 -12.70
C GLY A 12 16.44 34.85 -11.96
N THR A 13 15.16 35.11 -12.21
CA THR A 13 14.07 34.19 -11.89
C THR A 13 14.15 33.01 -12.85
N GLY A 14 14.86 31.96 -12.45
CA GLY A 14 14.76 30.64 -13.07
C GLY A 14 13.38 30.05 -12.77
N ALA A 15 12.50 30.07 -13.76
CA ALA A 15 11.22 29.38 -13.70
C ALA A 15 11.50 27.86 -13.72
N CYS A 16 11.43 27.22 -12.55
CA CYS A 16 11.37 25.77 -12.44
C CYS A 16 9.95 25.36 -12.88
N LEU A 17 9.79 25.05 -14.17
CA LEU A 17 8.60 24.36 -14.66
C LEU A 17 8.60 22.93 -14.10
N VAL A 18 7.99 22.76 -12.93
CA VAL A 18 7.59 21.44 -12.44
C VAL A 18 6.32 21.06 -13.21
N SER A 19 6.49 20.33 -14.31
CA SER A 19 5.38 19.68 -15.00
C SER A 19 4.86 18.52 -14.14
N ALA A 20 4.04 18.83 -13.14
CA ALA A 20 3.24 17.82 -12.46
C ALA A 20 2.10 17.41 -13.40
N LEU A 21 2.18 16.21 -14.01
CA LEU A 21 1.02 15.61 -14.63
C LEU A 21 0.03 15.21 -13.53
N ALA A 22 -0.96 16.06 -13.29
CA ALA A 22 -2.14 15.70 -12.52
C ALA A 22 -3.06 14.85 -13.41
N LEU A 23 -2.98 13.53 -13.27
CA LEU A 23 -4.01 12.63 -13.81
C LEU A 23 -5.30 12.90 -13.03
N SER A 24 -6.33 13.38 -13.72
CA SER A 24 -7.68 13.53 -13.18
C SER A 24 -8.17 12.20 -12.61
N ALA A 25 -8.66 12.21 -11.37
CA ALA A 25 -9.10 11.02 -10.65
C ALA A 25 -10.23 10.28 -11.39
N PRO A 26 -10.04 9.01 -11.78
CA PRO A 26 -11.12 8.22 -12.35
C PRO A 26 -12.12 7.82 -11.24
N THR A 27 -13.40 8.11 -11.47
CA THR A 27 -14.52 7.47 -10.78
C THR A 27 -14.62 6.02 -11.27
N ALA A 28 -14.50 5.05 -10.35
CA ALA A 28 -14.57 3.60 -10.60
C ALA A 28 -13.76 3.16 -11.83
N SER A 29 -12.47 2.88 -11.63
CA SER A 29 -11.57 2.42 -12.69
C SER A 29 -12.20 1.23 -13.41
N ALA A 30 -12.41 1.35 -14.72
CA ALA A 30 -12.73 0.20 -15.55
C ALA A 30 -11.56 -0.78 -15.43
N THR A 31 -11.85 -2.04 -15.15
CA THR A 31 -10.85 -3.10 -15.13
C THR A 31 -10.12 -3.12 -16.48
N THR A 32 -8.81 -2.91 -16.47
CA THR A 32 -7.99 -2.95 -17.68
C THR A 32 -7.45 -4.36 -17.86
N THR A 33 -7.39 -4.84 -19.10
CA THR A 33 -6.76 -6.12 -19.45
C THR A 33 -5.46 -5.94 -20.22
N ASP A 34 -5.24 -4.73 -20.74
CA ASP A 34 -4.07 -4.40 -21.55
C ASP A 34 -3.01 -3.73 -20.68
N ILE A 35 -1.76 -4.05 -20.98
CA ILE A 35 -0.61 -3.40 -20.39
C ILE A 35 -0.46 -1.98 -20.94
N SER A 36 -0.05 -1.03 -20.09
CA SER A 36 0.26 0.34 -20.51
C SER A 36 1.73 0.62 -20.25
N CYS A 37 2.51 0.76 -21.31
CA CYS A 37 3.92 1.11 -21.25
C CYS A 37 4.14 2.56 -21.70
N GLY A 38 5.21 3.18 -21.21
CA GLY A 38 5.67 4.47 -21.72
C GLY A 38 7.12 4.74 -21.33
N GLU A 39 7.86 5.37 -22.24
CA GLU A 39 9.21 5.85 -21.97
C GLU A 39 9.14 7.08 -21.05
N ILE A 40 9.70 6.94 -19.84
CA ILE A 40 9.72 8.02 -18.84
C ILE A 40 11.01 8.84 -18.89
N GLN A 41 12.08 8.22 -19.38
CA GLN A 41 13.37 8.83 -19.74
C GLN A 41 13.99 7.98 -20.84
N THR A 42 14.90 8.52 -21.64
CA THR A 42 15.55 7.75 -22.72
C THR A 42 16.13 6.44 -22.20
N GLY A 43 15.68 5.32 -22.77
CA GLY A 43 16.10 3.97 -22.37
C GLY A 43 15.49 3.47 -21.05
N VAL A 44 14.54 4.20 -20.49
CA VAL A 44 13.81 3.86 -19.27
C VAL A 44 12.32 3.79 -19.58
N VAL A 45 11.80 2.58 -19.68
CA VAL A 45 10.39 2.32 -20.01
C VAL A 45 9.70 1.71 -18.83
N SER A 46 8.57 2.28 -18.42
CA SER A 46 7.76 1.77 -17.32
C SER A 46 6.43 1.24 -17.85
N CYS A 47 6.10 0.01 -17.48
CA CYS A 47 4.86 -0.66 -17.83
C CYS A 47 3.99 -0.90 -16.60
N LEU A 48 2.77 -0.35 -16.61
CA LEU A 48 1.73 -0.63 -15.62
C LEU A 48 1.02 -1.92 -16.00
N LEU A 49 1.03 -2.91 -15.09
CA LEU A 49 0.31 -4.15 -15.28
C LEU A 49 -1.20 -3.96 -15.08
N PRO A 50 -2.04 -4.62 -15.89
CA PRO A 50 -3.50 -4.49 -15.84
C PRO A 50 -4.12 -5.07 -14.57
N ASP A 51 -5.16 -4.44 -14.02
CA ASP A 51 -5.87 -4.93 -12.82
C ASP A 51 -6.94 -6.00 -13.14
N GLY A 52 -7.17 -6.33 -14.42
CA GLY A 52 -8.03 -7.42 -14.89
C GLY A 52 -7.33 -8.75 -15.14
N ALA A 53 -6.01 -8.80 -14.96
CA ALA A 53 -5.23 -10.03 -15.07
C ALA A 53 -4.44 -10.28 -13.77
N SER A 54 -4.06 -11.54 -13.53
CA SER A 54 -3.24 -11.95 -12.39
C SER A 54 -1.90 -12.56 -12.80
N SER A 55 -1.59 -12.51 -14.10
CA SER A 55 -0.34 -13.00 -14.66
C SER A 55 0.00 -12.32 -15.98
N TYR A 56 1.29 -12.19 -16.30
CA TYR A 56 1.76 -11.69 -17.59
C TYR A 56 3.03 -12.41 -18.05
N ASP A 57 3.18 -12.61 -19.36
CA ASP A 57 4.40 -13.22 -19.93
C ASP A 57 5.54 -12.18 -20.00
N THR A 58 6.70 -12.51 -19.42
CA THR A 58 7.83 -11.57 -19.33
C THR A 58 8.50 -11.27 -20.67
N THR A 59 8.36 -12.15 -21.66
CA THR A 59 8.85 -11.92 -23.03
C THR A 59 7.94 -10.93 -23.76
N ALA A 60 6.63 -11.10 -23.63
CA ALA A 60 5.65 -10.15 -24.15
C ALA A 60 5.79 -8.77 -23.47
N LEU A 61 6.06 -8.75 -22.16
CA LEU A 61 6.31 -7.53 -21.39
C LEU A 61 7.54 -6.76 -21.91
N LEU A 62 8.65 -7.46 -22.16
CA LEU A 62 9.85 -6.86 -22.75
C LEU A 62 9.57 -6.33 -24.17
N ALA A 63 8.81 -7.07 -24.98
CA ALA A 63 8.44 -6.63 -26.32
C ALA A 63 7.57 -5.36 -26.29
N ALA A 64 6.60 -5.30 -25.36
CA ALA A 64 5.77 -4.11 -25.15
C ALA A 64 6.61 -2.91 -24.70
N ALA A 65 7.57 -3.12 -23.79
CA ALA A 65 8.48 -2.05 -23.38
C ALA A 65 9.39 -1.58 -24.51
N GLN A 66 9.94 -2.50 -25.31
CA GLN A 66 10.80 -2.17 -26.45
C GLN A 66 10.06 -1.34 -27.51
N ALA A 67 8.74 -1.55 -27.67
CA ALA A 67 7.95 -0.78 -28.63
C ALA A 67 7.85 0.72 -28.27
N GLU A 68 8.08 1.09 -27.01
CA GLU A 68 7.98 2.47 -26.52
C GLU A 68 9.31 3.26 -26.58
N THR A 69 10.41 2.62 -26.99
CA THR A 69 11.74 3.27 -27.00
C THR A 69 12.57 2.86 -28.21
N GLU A 70 13.41 3.77 -28.69
CA GLU A 70 14.44 3.47 -29.69
C GLU A 70 15.68 2.82 -29.08
N THR A 71 15.83 2.89 -27.75
CA THR A 71 16.95 2.24 -27.04
C THR A 71 16.72 0.74 -27.00
N SER A 72 17.74 -0.06 -27.31
CA SER A 72 17.61 -1.51 -27.27
C SER A 72 17.45 -2.00 -25.82
N LEU A 73 16.34 -2.69 -25.56
CA LEU A 73 16.06 -3.47 -24.37
C LEU A 73 16.22 -4.95 -24.71
N THR A 74 16.92 -5.69 -23.86
CA THR A 74 17.19 -7.11 -24.03
C THR A 74 16.73 -7.89 -22.82
N THR A 75 16.84 -9.23 -22.86
CA THR A 75 16.48 -10.07 -21.72
C THR A 75 17.39 -9.87 -20.50
N THR A 76 18.57 -9.26 -20.70
CA THR A 76 19.51 -8.91 -19.62
C THR A 76 19.39 -7.45 -19.20
N THR A 77 18.51 -6.65 -19.83
CA THR A 77 18.25 -5.30 -19.34
C THR A 77 17.63 -5.38 -17.94
N PRO A 78 18.13 -4.62 -16.96
CA PRO A 78 17.56 -4.59 -15.63
C PRO A 78 16.07 -4.25 -15.66
N MET A 79 15.32 -5.06 -14.94
CA MET A 79 13.88 -5.00 -14.76
C MET A 79 13.59 -4.71 -13.28
N VAL A 80 13.09 -3.52 -12.99
CA VAL A 80 12.64 -3.10 -11.66
C VAL A 80 11.16 -3.42 -11.51
N VAL A 81 10.84 -4.33 -10.59
CA VAL A 81 9.47 -4.67 -10.22
C VAL A 81 9.08 -3.82 -9.01
N THR A 82 8.07 -2.97 -9.17
CA THR A 82 7.56 -2.10 -8.12
C THR A 82 6.10 -2.39 -7.86
N ALA A 83 5.77 -2.84 -6.65
CA ALA A 83 4.41 -3.05 -6.19
C ALA A 83 4.00 -1.96 -5.21
N TYR A 84 2.72 -1.64 -5.22
CA TYR A 84 2.09 -0.75 -4.28
C TYR A 84 0.82 -1.36 -3.73
N GLY A 85 0.62 -1.33 -2.41
CA GLY A 85 -0.59 -1.87 -1.79
C GLY A 85 -1.80 -0.96 -1.93
N GLY A 86 -2.98 -1.47 -1.61
CA GLY A 86 -4.23 -0.71 -1.59
C GLY A 86 -4.26 0.32 -0.47
N ALA A 87 -4.87 1.48 -0.71
CA ALA A 87 -5.03 2.49 0.33
C ALA A 87 -6.08 2.08 1.37
N GLY A 88 -5.98 2.64 2.58
CA GLY A 88 -7.10 2.63 3.52
C GLY A 88 -8.17 3.63 3.10
N ARG A 89 -9.40 3.43 3.58
CA ARG A 89 -10.51 4.36 3.33
C ARG A 89 -10.72 5.31 4.49
N TYR A 90 -11.33 6.45 4.20
CA TYR A 90 -11.76 7.40 5.22
C TYR A 90 -12.92 6.84 6.07
N GLY A 91 -12.98 7.26 7.33
CA GLY A 91 -14.13 7.00 8.21
C GLY A 91 -15.31 7.92 7.88
N SER A 92 -16.51 7.57 8.32
CA SER A 92 -17.68 8.44 8.12
C SER A 92 -17.71 9.61 9.10
N ASN A 93 -18.51 10.63 8.77
CA ASN A 93 -18.98 11.59 9.76
C ASN A 93 -20.17 10.94 10.50
N GLY A 94 -20.06 10.66 11.79
CA GLY A 94 -21.12 10.05 12.62
C GLY A 94 -22.36 10.94 12.85
N GLY A 95 -22.80 11.69 11.84
CA GLY A 95 -23.98 12.57 11.91
C GLY A 95 -23.73 13.94 12.55
N GLY A 96 -22.48 14.32 12.83
CA GLY A 96 -22.10 15.61 13.44
C GLY A 96 -21.47 16.62 12.45
N LEU A 97 -21.03 17.76 12.98
CA LEU A 97 -20.33 18.83 12.22
C LEU A 97 -18.91 18.46 11.76
N TYR A 98 -18.35 17.37 12.27
CA TYR A 98 -16.95 17.00 12.07
C TYR A 98 -16.80 15.87 11.05
N LYS A 99 -15.63 15.83 10.39
CA LYS A 99 -15.34 14.84 9.34
C LYS A 99 -14.73 13.55 9.91
N GLY A 100 -14.91 12.45 9.19
CA GLY A 100 -14.12 11.25 9.46
C GLY A 100 -12.64 11.48 9.17
N GLY A 101 -11.81 10.61 9.74
CA GLY A 101 -10.38 10.61 9.51
C GLY A 101 -10.05 10.08 8.12
N ASP A 102 -8.95 10.59 7.56
CA ASP A 102 -8.45 10.15 6.26
C ASP A 102 -7.82 8.75 6.37
N GLY A 103 -7.95 7.93 5.31
CA GLY A 103 -7.24 6.65 5.23
C GLY A 103 -5.75 6.85 4.93
N GLY A 104 -4.93 5.90 5.37
CA GLY A 104 -3.50 5.86 5.08
C GLY A 104 -3.21 5.37 3.65
N TYR A 105 -2.04 5.72 3.14
CA TYR A 105 -1.57 5.28 1.82
C TYR A 105 -1.14 3.82 1.85
N GLY A 106 -1.29 3.13 0.71
CA GLY A 106 -0.62 1.86 0.48
C GLY A 106 0.90 1.99 0.57
N GLY A 107 1.55 0.94 1.04
CA GLY A 107 2.99 0.77 1.09
C GLY A 107 3.59 0.51 -0.30
N LYS A 108 4.93 0.40 -0.33
CA LYS A 108 5.71 0.14 -1.54
C LYS A 108 6.64 -1.05 -1.31
N ALA A 109 6.73 -1.94 -2.29
CA ALA A 109 7.75 -2.98 -2.34
C ALA A 109 8.45 -2.95 -3.70
N GLN A 110 9.78 -3.04 -3.72
CA GLN A 110 10.55 -2.92 -4.95
C GLN A 110 11.76 -3.86 -4.97
N THR A 111 11.92 -4.58 -6.07
CA THR A 111 13.07 -5.46 -6.33
C THR A 111 13.58 -5.29 -7.76
N VAL A 112 14.85 -5.62 -7.98
CA VAL A 112 15.54 -5.52 -9.27
C VAL A 112 15.97 -6.91 -9.72
N THR A 113 15.60 -7.26 -10.94
CA THR A 113 15.98 -8.51 -11.61
C THR A 113 16.20 -8.22 -13.10
N SER A 114 16.16 -9.23 -13.96
CA SER A 114 16.11 -9.12 -15.42
C SER A 114 15.22 -10.24 -15.96
N VAL A 115 14.76 -10.14 -17.22
CA VAL A 115 13.88 -11.16 -17.80
C VAL A 115 14.57 -12.53 -17.81
N SER A 116 15.84 -12.59 -18.16
CA SER A 116 16.61 -13.84 -18.16
C SER A 116 16.78 -14.44 -16.76
N SER A 117 17.07 -13.61 -15.76
CA SER A 117 17.21 -14.04 -14.37
C SER A 117 15.89 -14.56 -13.80
N PHE A 118 14.79 -13.83 -14.06
CA PHE A 118 13.45 -14.25 -13.68
C PHE A 118 13.07 -15.58 -14.34
N GLN A 119 13.26 -15.70 -15.65
CA GLN A 119 12.94 -16.91 -16.41
C GLN A 119 13.72 -18.13 -15.95
N THR A 120 14.99 -17.94 -15.58
CA THR A 120 15.83 -19.01 -15.04
C THR A 120 15.31 -19.50 -13.68
N ALA A 121 14.81 -18.60 -12.85
CA ALA A 121 14.34 -18.94 -11.50
C ALA A 121 12.89 -19.47 -11.47
N PHE A 122 12.00 -18.92 -12.31
CA PHE A 122 10.55 -19.06 -12.17
C PHE A 122 9.81 -19.42 -13.48
N GLY A 123 10.49 -19.38 -14.63
CA GLY A 123 9.87 -19.49 -15.94
C GLY A 123 9.32 -18.16 -16.46
N ASN A 124 8.48 -18.21 -17.50
CA ASN A 124 8.15 -17.01 -18.29
C ASN A 124 7.02 -16.16 -17.72
N THR A 125 6.32 -16.62 -16.68
CA THR A 125 5.10 -15.99 -16.22
C THR A 125 5.32 -15.26 -14.90
N LEU A 126 5.10 -13.95 -14.90
CA LEU A 126 5.05 -13.13 -13.71
C LEU A 126 3.62 -13.11 -13.16
N TYR A 127 3.42 -13.56 -11.93
CA TYR A 127 2.12 -13.54 -11.26
C TYR A 127 2.01 -12.33 -10.34
N TYR A 128 0.82 -11.73 -10.26
CA TYR A 128 0.59 -10.57 -9.41
C TYR A 128 -0.87 -10.46 -8.95
N TYR A 129 -1.05 -9.89 -7.77
CA TYR A 129 -2.35 -9.78 -7.11
C TYR A 129 -2.51 -8.37 -6.54
N ILE A 130 -3.44 -7.60 -7.07
CA ILE A 130 -3.59 -6.17 -6.79
C ILE A 130 -4.45 -5.96 -5.55
N GLY A 131 -3.85 -5.41 -4.49
CA GLY A 131 -4.55 -5.13 -3.24
C GLY A 131 -5.67 -4.12 -3.43
N GLN A 132 -6.88 -4.44 -2.96
CA GLN A 132 -8.02 -3.54 -3.06
C GLN A 132 -7.91 -2.39 -2.05
N LEU A 133 -8.41 -1.23 -2.45
CA LEU A 133 -8.74 -0.12 -1.56
C LEU A 133 -9.74 -0.56 -0.46
N GLY A 134 -9.56 -0.04 0.75
CA GLY A 134 -10.54 -0.21 1.82
C GLY A 134 -11.95 0.31 1.47
N ALA A 135 -12.99 -0.25 2.08
CA ALA A 135 -14.35 0.24 1.91
C ALA A 135 -14.71 1.36 2.91
N THR A 136 -15.68 2.20 2.54
CA THR A 136 -16.24 3.21 3.43
C THR A 136 -17.17 2.56 4.44
N SER A 137 -16.94 2.80 5.72
CA SER A 137 -17.83 2.41 6.83
C SER A 137 -17.73 3.44 7.96
N ALA A 138 -18.30 3.14 9.14
CA ALA A 138 -18.24 4.03 10.30
C ALA A 138 -16.78 4.43 10.61
N GLY A 139 -15.93 3.45 10.97
CA GLY A 139 -14.50 3.55 10.69
C GLY A 139 -14.24 3.10 9.26
N GLY A 140 -13.29 3.71 8.56
CA GLY A 140 -12.86 3.24 7.25
C GLY A 140 -12.12 1.91 7.37
N ARG A 141 -12.25 1.03 6.39
CA ARG A 141 -11.49 -0.22 6.34
C ARG A 141 -10.06 0.03 5.88
N GLY A 142 -9.13 -0.83 6.28
CA GLY A 142 -7.78 -0.84 5.72
C GLY A 142 -7.77 -1.38 4.29
N GLY A 143 -6.72 -1.05 3.54
CA GLY A 143 -6.46 -1.61 2.22
C GLY A 143 -5.75 -2.96 2.31
N ALA A 144 -5.85 -3.76 1.25
CA ALA A 144 -5.14 -5.03 1.13
C ALA A 144 -3.71 -4.84 0.59
N SER A 145 -2.88 -5.84 0.81
CA SER A 145 -1.53 -5.92 0.24
C SER A 145 -1.56 -6.20 -1.27
N THR A 146 -0.53 -5.75 -1.99
CA THR A 146 -0.29 -6.13 -3.39
C THR A 146 0.91 -7.07 -3.46
N LEU A 147 0.73 -8.22 -4.11
CA LEU A 147 1.73 -9.28 -4.21
C LEU A 147 2.26 -9.41 -5.63
N VAL A 148 3.55 -9.70 -5.76
CA VAL A 148 4.18 -10.12 -7.03
C VAL A 148 4.98 -11.39 -6.76
N SER A 149 4.83 -12.39 -7.62
CA SER A 149 5.30 -13.76 -7.41
C SER A 149 5.81 -14.39 -8.69
N GLY A 150 6.80 -15.28 -8.56
CA GLY A 150 7.28 -16.15 -9.62
C GLY A 150 6.41 -17.40 -9.81
N VAL A 151 5.47 -17.65 -8.90
CA VAL A 151 4.56 -18.80 -8.97
C VAL A 151 3.10 -18.38 -8.79
N ASP A 152 2.19 -19.20 -9.31
CA ASP A 152 0.75 -19.01 -9.16
C ASP A 152 0.32 -19.25 -7.70
N LEU A 153 -0.04 -18.17 -7.00
CA LEU A 153 -0.47 -18.21 -5.61
C LEU A 153 -1.90 -18.73 -5.43
N THR A 154 -2.63 -19.00 -6.51
CA THR A 154 -3.92 -19.73 -6.43
C THR A 154 -3.73 -21.22 -6.21
N THR A 155 -2.55 -21.75 -6.55
CA THR A 155 -2.22 -23.18 -6.43
C THR A 155 -1.03 -23.46 -5.52
N GLN A 156 -0.25 -22.43 -5.16
CA GLN A 156 0.94 -22.55 -4.31
C GLN A 156 0.94 -21.53 -3.17
N ASN A 157 1.51 -21.92 -2.04
CA ASN A 157 1.75 -20.97 -0.95
C ASN A 157 2.89 -20.00 -1.31
N PRO A 158 2.78 -18.72 -0.95
CA PRO A 158 3.92 -17.81 -1.09
C PRO A 158 5.06 -18.26 -0.17
N CYS A 159 6.29 -18.10 -0.64
CA CYS A 159 7.47 -18.60 0.07
C CYS A 159 8.59 -17.56 0.08
N ILE A 160 9.22 -17.39 1.23
CA ILE A 160 10.38 -16.52 1.45
C ILE A 160 11.43 -17.36 2.15
N ALA A 161 12.62 -17.48 1.56
CA ALA A 161 13.68 -18.31 2.12
C ALA A 161 13.98 -17.91 3.58
N ASN A 162 14.06 -18.92 4.46
CA ASN A 162 14.26 -18.78 5.91
C ASN A 162 13.08 -18.19 6.70
N PHE A 163 11.89 -18.07 6.10
CA PHE A 163 10.65 -17.79 6.81
C PHE A 163 9.79 -19.06 6.92
N GLY A 164 9.38 -19.43 8.14
CA GLY A 164 8.62 -20.66 8.37
C GLY A 164 9.38 -21.90 7.86
N THR A 165 8.75 -22.68 6.98
CA THR A 165 9.34 -23.90 6.39
C THR A 165 9.95 -23.67 5.01
N CYS A 166 10.06 -22.42 4.57
CA CYS A 166 10.49 -22.09 3.21
C CYS A 166 12.00 -22.21 3.01
N THR A 167 12.39 -23.03 2.03
CA THR A 167 13.78 -23.18 1.59
C THR A 167 14.12 -22.32 0.38
N THR A 168 13.12 -21.82 -0.34
CA THR A 168 13.28 -20.95 -1.52
C THR A 168 12.36 -19.74 -1.41
N THR A 169 12.71 -18.68 -2.14
CA THR A 169 11.89 -17.47 -2.26
C THR A 169 11.15 -17.52 -3.58
N THR A 170 9.82 -17.51 -3.53
CA THR A 170 8.93 -17.42 -4.71
C THR A 170 8.25 -16.06 -4.81
N LEU A 171 8.15 -15.33 -3.71
CA LEU A 171 7.61 -13.98 -3.69
C LEU A 171 8.69 -12.98 -4.11
N LEU A 172 8.34 -12.03 -4.97
CA LEU A 172 9.22 -10.93 -5.39
C LEU A 172 8.96 -9.67 -4.58
N ALA A 173 7.69 -9.40 -4.28
CA ALA A 173 7.26 -8.19 -3.58
C ALA A 173 5.95 -8.43 -2.81
N ASP A 174 5.88 -7.83 -1.62
CA ASP A 174 4.68 -7.68 -0.80
C ASP A 174 4.57 -6.21 -0.39
N ALA A 175 3.72 -5.46 -1.07
CA ALA A 175 3.49 -4.05 -0.76
C ALA A 175 2.24 -3.92 0.12
N ALA A 176 2.43 -3.48 1.35
CA ALA A 176 1.38 -3.44 2.36
C ALA A 176 0.21 -2.51 2.00
N GLY A 177 -0.97 -2.79 2.52
CA GLY A 177 -2.09 -1.87 2.51
C GLY A 177 -1.98 -0.76 3.57
N GLY A 178 -2.67 0.35 3.33
CA GLY A 178 -2.84 1.44 4.31
C GLY A 178 -3.94 1.16 5.33
N GLY A 179 -3.82 1.71 6.54
CA GLY A 179 -4.86 1.65 7.57
C GLY A 179 -6.04 2.58 7.26
N GLY A 180 -7.23 2.22 7.69
CA GLY A 180 -8.45 3.02 7.55
C GLY A 180 -8.54 4.15 8.58
N GLY A 181 -9.23 5.23 8.23
CA GLY A 181 -9.48 6.35 9.11
C GLY A 181 -10.57 6.08 10.15
N GLY A 182 -10.46 6.67 11.33
CA GLY A 182 -11.48 6.60 12.37
C GLY A 182 -12.72 7.42 12.04
N GLN A 183 -13.85 7.09 12.68
CA GLN A 183 -15.09 7.83 12.56
C GLN A 183 -15.03 9.19 13.28
N GLY A 184 -15.53 10.24 12.63
CA GLY A 184 -15.80 11.53 13.28
C GLY A 184 -17.11 11.51 14.06
N ASN A 185 -17.29 12.40 15.04
CA ASN A 185 -18.54 12.47 15.83
C ASN A 185 -18.92 13.92 16.13
N ALA A 186 -19.92 14.15 16.99
CA ALA A 186 -20.37 15.49 17.37
C ALA A 186 -19.30 16.37 18.05
N ASN A 187 -18.16 15.79 18.46
CA ASN A 187 -17.15 16.46 19.30
C ASN A 187 -15.75 16.54 18.66
N GLY A 188 -15.54 15.99 17.46
CA GLY A 188 -14.23 16.07 16.80
C GLY A 188 -14.14 15.31 15.48
N ASN A 189 -13.00 15.47 14.81
CA ASN A 189 -12.65 14.73 13.59
C ASN A 189 -12.13 13.32 13.91
N GLY A 190 -12.37 12.35 13.04
CA GLY A 190 -11.79 11.01 13.16
C GLY A 190 -10.26 11.01 13.04
N GLY A 191 -9.63 9.99 13.62
CA GLY A 191 -8.20 9.76 13.54
C GLY A 191 -7.73 9.30 12.16
N ALA A 192 -6.54 9.71 11.73
CA ALA A 192 -6.00 9.32 10.42
C ALA A 192 -5.41 7.90 10.45
N GLY A 193 -5.61 7.14 9.38
CA GLY A 193 -4.99 5.83 9.20
C GLY A 193 -3.48 5.91 8.94
N GLY A 194 -2.76 4.85 9.30
CA GLY A 194 -1.32 4.72 9.08
C GLY A 194 -0.99 4.26 7.65
N ASN A 195 0.13 4.71 7.09
CA ASN A 195 0.58 4.26 5.76
C ASN A 195 1.16 2.85 5.81
N GLY A 196 1.08 2.09 4.72
CA GLY A 196 1.82 0.83 4.59
C GLY A 196 3.35 1.04 4.56
N GLY A 197 4.11 0.01 4.90
CA GLY A 197 5.58 0.04 4.91
C GLY A 197 6.21 0.27 3.52
N THR A 198 7.49 0.61 3.48
CA THR A 198 8.31 0.66 2.23
C THR A 198 9.51 -0.29 2.28
N ALA A 199 9.54 -1.29 1.40
CA ALA A 199 10.68 -2.18 1.20
C ALA A 199 11.31 -1.94 -0.19
N VAL A 200 12.60 -1.64 -0.24
CA VAL A 200 13.35 -1.48 -1.50
C VAL A 200 14.63 -2.28 -1.41
N SER A 201 14.76 -3.25 -2.30
CA SER A 201 15.92 -4.12 -2.38
C SER A 201 17.19 -3.34 -2.73
N GLY A 202 18.26 -3.57 -1.96
CA GLY A 202 19.56 -2.90 -2.12
C GLY A 202 19.78 -1.67 -1.22
N GLN A 203 18.73 -1.09 -0.62
CA GLN A 203 18.91 -0.06 0.43
C GLN A 203 18.92 -0.64 1.83
N ILE A 204 18.28 -1.78 2.06
CA ILE A 204 18.45 -2.62 3.25
C ILE A 204 18.07 -4.03 2.79
N ILE A 205 18.80 -5.07 3.23
CA ILE A 205 18.19 -6.39 3.43
C ILE A 205 17.16 -6.19 4.57
N SER A 206 16.07 -5.47 4.31
CA SER A 206 15.12 -5.13 5.36
C SER A 206 14.21 -6.32 5.50
N ALA A 207 14.38 -7.02 6.62
CA ALA A 207 13.22 -7.54 7.32
C ALA A 207 12.10 -6.49 7.16
N GLY A 208 10.94 -6.92 6.63
CA GLY A 208 10.01 -5.98 6.03
C GLY A 208 9.70 -4.73 6.86
N SER A 209 9.75 -3.58 6.20
CA SER A 209 9.64 -2.29 6.85
C SER A 209 8.29 -2.14 7.56
N THR A 210 8.31 -1.63 8.79
CA THR A 210 7.11 -1.39 9.59
C THR A 210 6.14 -0.42 8.90
N GLY A 211 4.85 -0.72 8.97
CA GLY A 211 3.80 0.23 8.60
C GLY A 211 3.72 1.43 9.56
N GLY A 212 3.22 2.56 9.08
CA GLY A 212 2.94 3.71 9.91
C GLY A 212 1.83 3.43 10.93
N ALA A 213 1.95 4.02 12.12
CA ALA A 213 0.88 3.99 13.10
C ALA A 213 -0.29 4.91 12.68
N GLY A 214 -1.52 4.46 12.97
CA GLY A 214 -2.69 5.32 12.96
C GLY A 214 -2.59 6.40 14.03
N LYS A 215 -3.29 7.52 13.81
CA LYS A 215 -3.28 8.68 14.72
C LYS A 215 -4.65 8.89 15.33
N ALA A 216 -4.66 9.38 16.57
CA ALA A 216 -5.81 10.02 17.18
C ALA A 216 -5.74 11.54 16.96
N THR A 217 -6.90 12.19 16.90
CA THR A 217 -7.02 13.64 16.63
C THR A 217 -6.82 14.52 17.86
N THR A 218 -6.92 13.97 19.08
CA THR A 218 -6.58 14.71 20.32
C THR A 218 -5.88 13.79 21.34
N GLY A 219 -4.84 14.30 22.00
CA GLY A 219 -4.00 13.55 22.95
C GLY A 219 -4.59 13.38 24.36
N LEU A 220 -5.92 13.49 24.52
CA LEU A 220 -6.61 13.32 25.80
C LEU A 220 -6.88 11.84 26.08
N THR A 221 -6.83 11.45 27.35
CA THR A 221 -6.91 10.07 27.89
C THR A 221 -8.19 9.28 27.57
N ARG A 222 -9.14 9.84 26.81
CA ARG A 222 -10.42 9.20 26.45
C ARG A 222 -10.65 9.06 24.93
N THR A 223 -9.66 9.41 24.10
CA THR A 223 -9.73 9.17 22.66
C THR A 223 -9.40 7.74 22.30
N GLY A 224 -9.98 7.25 21.19
CA GLY A 224 -9.59 5.97 20.63
C GLY A 224 -8.15 6.05 20.14
N ALA A 225 -7.27 5.19 20.66
CA ALA A 225 -5.88 5.18 20.22
C ALA A 225 -5.79 4.65 18.77
N GLY A 226 -4.82 5.15 18.01
CA GLY A 226 -4.52 4.57 16.71
C GLY A 226 -3.91 3.18 16.84
N GLY A 227 -4.12 2.32 15.84
CA GLY A 227 -3.43 1.04 15.73
C GLY A 227 -1.97 1.22 15.32
N ALA A 228 -1.08 0.32 15.76
CA ALA A 228 0.31 0.29 15.32
C ALA A 228 0.43 -0.44 13.97
N GLY A 229 1.46 -0.10 13.18
CA GLY A 229 1.74 -0.85 11.96
C GLY A 229 2.49 -2.15 12.25
N GLY A 230 2.29 -3.17 11.40
CA GLY A 230 2.97 -4.47 11.55
C GLY A 230 4.43 -4.42 11.09
N SER A 231 5.28 -5.30 11.62
CA SER A 231 6.69 -5.41 11.27
C SER A 231 7.23 -6.83 11.40
N ASN A 232 8.10 -7.24 10.48
CA ASN A 232 9.07 -8.33 10.71
C ASN A 232 8.54 -9.68 11.20
N GLY A 233 7.30 -10.03 10.89
CA GLY A 233 6.69 -11.29 11.33
C GLY A 233 5.70 -11.11 12.46
N ASP A 234 5.63 -9.91 13.05
CA ASP A 234 4.68 -9.50 14.09
C ASP A 234 3.61 -8.53 13.57
N GLY A 235 2.35 -8.93 13.71
CA GLY A 235 1.15 -8.14 13.53
C GLY A 235 1.21 -6.84 14.32
N GLY A 236 0.68 -5.78 13.72
CA GLY A 236 0.54 -4.50 14.38
C GLY A 236 -0.44 -4.59 15.55
N ASP A 237 -0.07 -3.96 16.67
CA ASP A 237 -0.93 -3.88 17.84
C ASP A 237 -2.23 -3.12 17.54
N GLY A 238 -3.35 -3.68 18.00
CA GLY A 238 -4.62 -2.98 18.00
C GLY A 238 -4.57 -1.72 18.87
N GLY A 239 -5.26 -0.67 18.44
CA GLY A 239 -5.47 0.54 19.20
C GLY A 239 -6.27 0.24 20.46
N ARG A 240 -5.88 0.86 21.57
CA ARG A 240 -6.62 0.77 22.83
C ARG A 240 -8.02 1.35 22.64
N GLY A 241 -9.02 0.51 22.88
CA GLY A 241 -10.41 0.92 22.90
C GLY A 241 -10.81 1.66 24.17
N GLY A 242 -11.82 2.52 24.05
CA GLY A 242 -12.47 3.14 25.21
C GLY A 242 -13.34 2.12 25.98
N SER A 243 -13.38 2.24 27.30
CA SER A 243 -14.30 1.53 28.20
C SER A 243 -15.77 1.99 28.05
N GLY A 244 -16.51 1.45 27.08
CA GLY A 244 -17.97 1.62 26.98
C GLY A 244 -18.74 0.31 27.13
N VAL A 245 -19.92 0.36 27.76
CA VAL A 245 -20.76 -0.82 28.09
C VAL A 245 -21.26 -1.65 26.89
N ASP A 246 -21.22 -1.09 25.68
CA ASP A 246 -21.61 -1.77 24.42
C ASP A 246 -20.46 -1.82 23.39
N SER A 247 -19.20 -1.80 23.86
CA SER A 247 -18.02 -1.71 22.99
C SER A 247 -17.48 -3.08 22.62
N LYS A 248 -17.08 -3.24 21.35
CA LYS A 248 -16.28 -4.39 20.90
C LYS A 248 -14.88 -3.89 20.55
N SER A 249 -13.90 -4.21 21.39
CA SER A 249 -12.50 -3.80 21.19
C SER A 249 -12.01 -4.23 19.81
N GLY A 250 -11.26 -3.32 19.16
CA GLY A 250 -10.53 -3.67 17.95
C GLY A 250 -9.47 -4.75 18.22
N THR A 251 -8.99 -5.39 17.15
CA THR A 251 -7.98 -6.45 17.24
C THR A 251 -6.63 -5.98 16.69
N GLY A 252 -5.57 -6.67 17.09
CA GLY A 252 -4.29 -6.60 16.36
C GLY A 252 -4.41 -7.20 14.97
N GLY A 253 -3.43 -6.91 14.12
CA GLY A 253 -3.24 -7.61 12.86
C GLY A 253 -2.75 -9.04 13.08
N ILE A 254 -2.87 -9.85 12.03
CA ILE A 254 -2.43 -11.25 12.01
C ILE A 254 -1.10 -11.34 11.28
N ASP A 255 -0.14 -12.05 11.84
CA ASP A 255 1.17 -12.33 11.25
C ASP A 255 1.04 -13.07 9.91
N GLY A 256 1.92 -12.78 8.94
CA GLY A 256 1.99 -13.56 7.71
C GLY A 256 2.50 -12.83 6.48
N ILE A 257 2.35 -13.50 5.33
CA ILE A 257 2.63 -12.97 3.99
C ILE A 257 1.33 -12.47 3.36
N GLY A 258 1.37 -11.28 2.79
CA GLY A 258 0.25 -10.64 2.16
C GLY A 258 -0.80 -10.22 3.18
N GLY A 259 -2.06 -10.45 2.83
CA GLY A 259 -3.16 -10.24 3.77
C GLY A 259 -4.15 -9.19 3.32
N LEU A 260 -5.37 -9.44 3.78
CA LEU A 260 -6.54 -8.60 3.57
C LEU A 260 -6.44 -7.30 4.38
N GLY A 261 -7.10 -6.26 3.86
CA GLY A 261 -7.36 -5.07 4.66
C GLY A 261 -8.21 -5.40 5.87
N GLY A 262 -7.89 -4.83 7.02
CA GLY A 262 -8.58 -5.05 8.28
C GLY A 262 -10.02 -4.56 8.23
N PRO A 263 -10.97 -5.35 8.78
CA PRO A 263 -12.38 -5.00 8.74
C PRO A 263 -12.71 -3.92 9.77
N VAL A 264 -13.98 -3.50 9.76
CA VAL A 264 -14.59 -2.74 10.85
C VAL A 264 -15.82 -3.51 11.31
N HIS A 265 -15.98 -3.65 12.62
CA HIS A 265 -17.15 -4.33 13.20
C HIS A 265 -18.44 -3.60 12.79
N THR A 266 -19.50 -4.35 12.51
CA THR A 266 -20.86 -3.83 12.33
C THR A 266 -21.84 -4.70 13.07
N GLY A 267 -22.26 -4.30 14.28
CA GLY A 267 -23.42 -4.81 15.04
C GLY A 267 -23.47 -6.32 15.35
N ASN A 268 -23.48 -7.16 14.31
CA ASN A 268 -23.57 -8.62 14.31
C ASN A 268 -22.23 -9.32 14.02
N GLY A 269 -21.11 -8.60 13.89
CA GLY A 269 -19.77 -9.17 13.67
C GLY A 269 -18.86 -8.31 12.80
N PRO A 270 -17.62 -8.75 12.53
CA PRO A 270 -16.73 -8.11 11.57
C PRO A 270 -17.36 -8.12 10.18
N ASN A 271 -17.20 -7.03 9.43
CA ASN A 271 -17.39 -7.10 7.98
C ASN A 271 -16.23 -7.87 7.33
N ALA A 272 -16.38 -8.29 6.07
CA ALA A 272 -15.23 -8.77 5.30
C ALA A 272 -14.19 -7.65 5.12
N GLY A 273 -12.91 -8.04 5.18
CA GLY A 273 -11.78 -7.17 4.86
C GLY A 273 -11.77 -6.71 3.39
N ALA A 274 -10.84 -5.83 3.02
CA ALA A 274 -10.56 -5.58 1.61
C ALA A 274 -9.79 -6.76 1.02
N GLU A 275 -10.19 -7.23 -0.17
CA GLU A 275 -9.61 -8.41 -0.83
C GLU A 275 -8.61 -8.00 -1.94
N TRP A 276 -8.34 -8.88 -2.89
CA TRP A 276 -7.57 -8.55 -4.09
C TRP A 276 -8.50 -8.30 -5.28
N THR A 277 -8.21 -7.22 -5.99
CA THR A 277 -9.05 -6.71 -7.08
C THR A 277 -9.16 -7.69 -8.25
N ASN A 278 -8.10 -8.46 -8.49
CA ASN A 278 -7.97 -9.37 -9.63
C ASN A 278 -8.06 -10.86 -9.24
N ASN A 279 -8.33 -11.18 -7.96
CA ASN A 279 -8.44 -12.56 -7.49
C ASN A 279 -9.14 -12.67 -6.12
N SER A 280 -10.25 -13.40 -6.04
CA SER A 280 -10.95 -13.67 -4.77
C SER A 280 -10.72 -15.07 -4.21
N THR A 281 -9.86 -15.87 -4.85
CA THR A 281 -9.66 -17.30 -4.54
C THR A 281 -8.35 -17.59 -3.81
N LEU A 282 -7.56 -16.58 -3.46
CA LEU A 282 -6.35 -16.75 -2.67
C LEU A 282 -6.69 -17.29 -1.27
N PHE A 283 -6.28 -18.53 -1.01
CA PHE A 283 -6.69 -19.31 0.16
C PHE A 283 -5.95 -18.92 1.46
N PHE A 284 -4.90 -18.10 1.38
CA PHE A 284 -4.11 -17.65 2.54
C PHE A 284 -4.51 -16.25 3.05
N GLY A 285 -5.69 -15.75 2.66
CA GLY A 285 -6.15 -14.37 2.94
C GLY A 285 -6.01 -13.85 4.37
N ASN A 286 -6.07 -14.73 5.38
CA ASN A 286 -5.99 -14.32 6.78
C ASN A 286 -4.55 -14.15 7.31
N ALA A 287 -3.55 -14.70 6.61
CA ALA A 287 -2.15 -14.48 6.96
C ALA A 287 -1.77 -13.04 6.55
N GLY A 288 -1.23 -12.25 7.49
CA GLY A 288 -0.91 -10.84 7.23
C GLY A 288 -2.12 -9.89 7.23
N GLN A 289 -3.31 -10.36 7.64
CA GLN A 289 -4.52 -9.53 7.65
C GLN A 289 -4.43 -8.37 8.65
N GLY A 290 -4.94 -7.19 8.27
CA GLY A 290 -5.06 -6.05 9.16
C GLY A 290 -6.07 -6.27 10.30
N GLY A 291 -5.80 -5.67 11.46
CA GLY A 291 -6.66 -5.77 12.64
C GLY A 291 -7.99 -5.05 12.46
N GLU A 292 -9.00 -5.51 13.19
CA GLU A 292 -10.33 -4.96 13.16
C GLU A 292 -10.44 -3.64 13.93
N GLY A 293 -11.09 -2.64 13.34
CA GLY A 293 -11.44 -1.39 14.02
C GLY A 293 -12.59 -1.57 15.02
N GLU A 294 -12.49 -0.93 16.19
CA GLU A 294 -13.53 -1.00 17.24
C GLU A 294 -14.89 -0.46 16.76
N TRP A 295 -15.98 -1.12 17.18
CA TRP A 295 -17.35 -0.70 16.91
C TRP A 295 -18.11 -0.23 18.14
N ARG A 296 -19.02 0.72 17.91
CA ARG A 296 -19.91 1.35 18.89
C ARG A 296 -21.34 1.45 18.35
N THR A 297 -22.33 1.10 19.17
CA THR A 297 -23.77 1.11 18.81
C THR A 297 -24.36 2.53 18.63
N ASN A 298 -23.80 3.55 19.28
CA ASN A 298 -24.33 4.92 19.25
C ASN A 298 -23.36 5.88 18.52
N GLY A 299 -23.52 5.97 17.20
CA GLY A 299 -22.62 6.75 16.32
C GLY A 299 -22.69 8.27 16.49
N THR A 300 -23.69 8.82 17.18
CA THR A 300 -23.88 10.26 17.33
C THR A 300 -22.93 10.86 18.36
N ASN A 301 -22.62 10.09 19.43
CA ASN A 301 -21.76 10.53 20.54
C ASN A 301 -20.41 9.82 20.59
N TYR A 302 -20.23 8.72 19.84
CA TYR A 302 -19.04 7.87 19.90
C TYR A 302 -18.53 7.56 18.49
N GLY A 303 -17.22 7.69 18.27
CA GLY A 303 -16.59 7.32 17.00
C GLY A 303 -16.05 5.88 17.02
N SER A 304 -16.34 5.13 15.94
CA SER A 304 -15.74 3.81 15.65
C SER A 304 -14.31 3.93 15.14
N GLY A 305 -13.47 2.93 15.44
CA GLY A 305 -12.08 2.88 14.97
C GLY A 305 -11.95 2.38 13.53
N GLY A 306 -10.90 2.80 12.83
CA GLY A 306 -10.59 2.31 11.48
C GLY A 306 -9.93 0.92 11.47
N GLY A 307 -10.09 0.13 10.41
CA GLY A 307 -9.39 -1.15 10.26
C GLY A 307 -7.91 -0.96 9.92
N GLY A 308 -7.03 -1.89 10.28
CA GLY A 308 -5.60 -1.84 9.90
C GLY A 308 -5.33 -2.31 8.47
N GLY A 309 -4.20 -1.96 7.87
CA GLY A 309 -3.84 -2.43 6.51
C GLY A 309 -3.26 -3.84 6.51
N GLY A 310 -3.49 -4.65 5.46
CA GLY A 310 -2.85 -5.96 5.32
C GLY A 310 -1.39 -5.86 4.89
N GLY A 311 -0.55 -6.87 5.13
CA GLY A 311 0.82 -6.89 4.61
C GLY A 311 1.77 -7.88 5.27
N TRP A 312 2.98 -7.91 4.71
CA TRP A 312 4.09 -8.72 5.19
C TRP A 312 4.42 -8.45 6.65
N GLY A 313 4.75 -9.56 7.32
CA GLY A 313 5.20 -9.52 8.69
C GLY A 313 4.10 -9.13 9.64
N GLY A 314 2.85 -9.19 9.19
CA GLY A 314 1.67 -8.84 9.96
C GLY A 314 0.96 -7.61 9.43
N GLY A 315 -0.37 -7.67 9.38
CA GLY A 315 -1.19 -6.50 9.10
C GLY A 315 -1.07 -5.46 10.20
N GLY A 316 -1.34 -4.18 9.91
CA GLY A 316 -1.45 -3.15 10.92
C GLY A 316 -2.63 -3.42 11.86
N GLY A 317 -2.56 -3.00 13.11
CA GLY A 317 -3.66 -3.16 14.06
C GLY A 317 -4.83 -2.23 13.76
N GLY A 318 -6.04 -2.62 14.18
CA GLY A 318 -7.21 -1.76 14.09
C GLY A 318 -7.13 -0.56 15.04
N GLY A 319 -7.89 0.49 14.79
CA GLY A 319 -8.01 1.65 15.67
C GLY A 319 -9.00 1.40 16.81
N GLY A 320 -8.76 2.03 17.95
CA GLY A 320 -9.70 2.08 19.07
C GLY A 320 -10.83 3.09 18.82
N GLY A 321 -11.95 2.92 19.52
CA GLY A 321 -13.07 3.86 19.59
C GLY A 321 -12.91 4.81 20.77
N GLY A 322 -13.39 6.06 20.65
CA GLY A 322 -13.28 7.07 21.72
C GLY A 322 -14.52 7.16 22.61
N GLU A 323 -14.39 7.08 23.93
CA GLU A 323 -15.50 7.38 24.83
C GLU A 323 -15.75 8.89 24.84
N ALA A 324 -16.94 9.33 24.42
CA ALA A 324 -17.31 10.74 24.26
C ALA A 324 -16.50 11.54 23.20
N ILE A 325 -15.55 10.91 22.50
CA ILE A 325 -14.67 11.53 21.48
C ILE A 325 -14.53 10.56 20.29
N THR A 326 -13.92 11.03 19.21
CA THR A 326 -13.74 10.34 17.92
C THR A 326 -12.93 9.05 17.97
N GLY A 327 -13.11 8.23 16.94
CA GLY A 327 -12.37 6.98 16.76
C GLY A 327 -10.96 7.22 16.22
N GLY A 328 -10.03 6.36 16.62
CA GLY A 328 -8.66 6.32 16.11
C GLY A 328 -8.56 5.64 14.75
N GLY A 329 -7.56 6.01 13.95
CA GLY A 329 -7.26 5.30 12.70
C GLY A 329 -6.52 3.98 12.95
N GLY A 330 -6.67 3.02 12.03
CA GLY A 330 -5.88 1.79 12.04
C GLY A 330 -4.43 2.02 11.58
N GLY A 331 -3.52 1.13 11.95
CA GLY A 331 -2.13 1.12 11.46
C GLY A 331 -2.03 0.55 10.04
N GLY A 332 -0.96 0.89 9.31
CA GLY A 332 -0.67 0.26 8.01
C GLY A 332 0.06 -1.08 8.16
N GLY A 333 0.01 -1.94 7.14
CA GLY A 333 0.75 -3.21 7.16
C GLY A 333 2.26 -3.03 6.91
N GLY A 334 3.04 -4.08 7.17
CA GLY A 334 4.45 -4.14 6.77
C GLY A 334 4.65 -4.53 5.31
N SER A 335 5.76 -4.10 4.69
CA SER A 335 6.10 -4.43 3.29
C SER A 335 7.39 -5.24 3.20
N TRP A 336 7.54 -6.08 2.18
CA TRP A 336 8.75 -6.87 1.94
C TRP A 336 9.11 -6.92 0.45
N ALA A 337 10.40 -7.06 0.15
CA ALA A 337 10.89 -7.23 -1.21
C ALA A 337 12.02 -8.26 -1.27
N ALA A 338 12.04 -9.06 -2.33
CA ALA A 338 13.11 -10.00 -2.58
C ALA A 338 14.43 -9.30 -2.85
N ALA A 339 15.54 -9.96 -2.52
CA ALA A 339 16.88 -9.47 -2.84
C ALA A 339 17.07 -9.29 -4.35
N ASN A 340 17.87 -8.30 -4.72
CA ASN A 340 18.19 -8.02 -6.11
C ASN A 340 18.98 -9.16 -6.72
N THR A 341 18.60 -9.57 -7.93
CA THR A 341 19.44 -10.44 -8.78
C THR A 341 20.19 -9.63 -9.84
N ASP A 342 19.94 -8.32 -9.92
CA ASP A 342 20.59 -7.40 -10.85
C ASP A 342 20.77 -6.02 -10.20
N THR A 343 21.56 -5.13 -10.82
CA THR A 343 21.87 -3.80 -10.28
C THR A 343 21.50 -2.69 -11.25
N VAL A 344 20.97 -1.60 -10.72
CA VAL A 344 20.74 -0.36 -11.47
C VAL A 344 21.42 0.80 -10.74
N ALA A 345 22.04 1.72 -11.49
CA ALA A 345 22.72 2.88 -10.92
C ALA A 345 21.74 3.88 -10.28
N SER A 346 20.53 3.98 -10.83
CA SER A 346 19.45 4.78 -10.26
C SER A 346 18.11 4.14 -10.62
N VAL A 347 17.30 3.83 -9.61
CA VAL A 347 15.90 3.43 -9.84
C VAL A 347 15.07 4.69 -10.05
N PRO A 348 14.31 4.81 -11.16
CA PRO A 348 13.38 5.91 -11.33
C PRO A 348 12.38 5.97 -10.18
N VAL A 349 12.16 7.17 -9.62
CA VAL A 349 11.11 7.37 -8.61
C VAL A 349 9.77 7.35 -9.32
N ILE A 350 9.12 6.20 -9.34
CA ILE A 350 7.71 6.09 -9.70
C ILE A 350 6.95 6.63 -8.50
N SER A 351 6.26 7.76 -8.62
CA SER A 351 5.30 8.16 -7.60
C SER A 351 4.04 7.34 -7.79
N ASN A 352 3.58 6.69 -6.72
CA ASN A 352 2.20 6.23 -6.68
C ASN A 352 1.37 7.20 -5.84
N GLY A 353 0.41 7.85 -6.48
CA GLY A 353 -0.56 8.73 -5.82
C GLY A 353 -1.63 7.93 -5.10
N ASN A 354 -1.25 6.92 -4.29
CA ASN A 354 -2.12 5.95 -3.61
C ASN A 354 -3.00 6.54 -2.50
N ILE A 355 -3.49 7.76 -2.68
CA ILE A 355 -4.56 8.34 -1.89
C ILE A 355 -5.87 7.78 -2.44
N GLY A 356 -6.44 6.80 -1.76
CA GLY A 356 -7.81 6.35 -2.04
C GLY A 356 -7.97 5.57 -3.36
N GLN A 357 -6.93 4.83 -3.78
CA GLN A 357 -6.97 3.92 -4.93
C GLN A 357 -6.57 2.49 -4.53
N ASN A 358 -6.84 1.54 -5.42
CA ASN A 358 -6.29 0.18 -5.34
C ASN A 358 -4.77 0.21 -5.46
N GLY A 359 -4.13 -0.92 -5.20
CA GLY A 359 -2.72 -1.11 -5.48
C GLY A 359 -2.39 -1.06 -6.97
N ALA A 360 -1.09 -1.14 -7.27
CA ALA A 360 -0.60 -1.17 -8.64
C ALA A 360 0.72 -1.94 -8.71
N VAL A 361 1.03 -2.49 -9.89
CA VAL A 361 2.32 -3.11 -10.18
C VAL A 361 2.90 -2.48 -11.44
N TYR A 362 4.12 -1.97 -11.30
CA TYR A 362 4.92 -1.43 -12.39
C TYR A 362 6.12 -2.31 -12.63
N VAL A 363 6.43 -2.55 -13.90
CA VAL A 363 7.69 -3.14 -14.32
C VAL A 363 8.44 -2.14 -15.18
N THR A 364 9.62 -1.73 -14.72
CA THR A 364 10.42 -0.70 -15.37
C THR A 364 11.73 -1.28 -15.88
N PHE A 365 11.95 -1.19 -17.18
CA PHE A 365 13.20 -1.54 -17.82
C PHE A 365 14.14 -0.35 -17.78
N VAL A 366 15.37 -0.55 -17.33
CA VAL A 366 16.36 0.51 -17.17
C VAL A 366 17.60 0.14 -18.00
N SER A 367 17.73 0.73 -19.18
CA SER A 367 18.93 0.57 -19.99
C SER A 367 20.13 1.24 -19.31
N THR A 368 21.23 0.51 -19.19
CA THR A 368 22.52 1.08 -18.78
C THR A 368 23.15 1.73 -20.01
N SER A 369 23.28 3.05 -19.99
CA SER A 369 24.07 3.81 -20.98
C SER A 369 25.56 3.69 -20.73
#